data_AF-A0A7C4RU96-F1
#
_entry.id   AF-A0A7C4RU96-F1
#
_cell.length_a   1.000
_cell.length_b   1.000
_cell.length_c   1.000
_cell.angle_alpha   90.00
_cell.angle_beta   90.00
_cell.angle_gamma   90.00
#
_symmetry.space_group_name_H-M   'P 1'
#
loop_
_entity.id
_entity.type
_entity.pdbx_description
1 polymer ?
#
loop_
_entity_poly.entity_id
_entity_poly.type
_entity_poly.pdbx_seq_one_letter_code
_entity_poly.pdbx_strand_id
1 'polypeptide(L)' 'MNTHTDIPRVVRELRDRTGLTQEKFAARLGVTFPTINHWENGRARPSPLAMEKIQALLRSMGERGSDLLTELLGNNPV' A
#
# COMPACT_ATOMS: atom_id res chain seq x y z
N MET A 1 8.55 -1.60 22.04
CA MET A 1 7.17 -1.66 21.52
C MET A 1 7.27 -2.05 20.06
N ASN A 2 6.59 -3.11 19.62
CA ASN A 2 6.78 -3.70 18.29
C ASN A 2 6.39 -2.69 17.20
N THR A 3 7.38 -2.19 16.46
CA THR A 3 7.24 -1.34 15.28
C THR A 3 6.71 -2.18 14.11
N HIS A 4 5.48 -2.63 14.20
CA HIS A 4 4.88 -3.44 13.14
C HIS A 4 4.18 -2.50 12.16
N THR A 5 4.76 -2.31 10.97
CA THR A 5 4.13 -1.60 9.85
C THR A 5 2.71 -2.13 9.61
N ASP A 6 1.72 -1.23 9.56
CA ASP A 6 0.32 -1.55 9.30
C ASP A 6 0.06 -1.59 7.79
N ILE A 7 0.44 -2.71 7.17
CA ILE A 7 0.27 -2.93 5.73
C ILE A 7 -1.18 -2.75 5.27
N PRO A 8 -2.20 -3.30 5.96
CA PRO A 8 -3.61 -3.06 5.59
C PRO A 8 -3.97 -1.58 5.50
N ARG A 9 -3.56 -0.78 6.49
CA ARG A 9 -3.80 0.66 6.52
C ARG A 9 -3.07 1.38 5.39
N VAL A 10 -1.79 1.06 5.15
CA VAL A 10 -0.99 1.66 4.06
C VAL A 10 -1.62 1.39 2.69
N VAL A 11 -2.05 0.16 2.42
CA VAL A 11 -2.67 -0.22 1.14
C VAL A 11 -3.99 0.54 0.94
N ARG A 12 -4.83 0.62 1.98
CA ARG A 12 -6.11 1.35 1.93
C ARG A 12 -5.88 2.84 1.67
N GLU A 13 -5.00 3.47 2.44
CA GLU A 13 -4.71 4.90 2.31
C GLU A 13 -4.10 5.23 0.95
N LEU A 14 -3.17 4.40 0.45
CA LEU A 14 -2.63 4.54 -0.90
C LEU A 14 -3.75 4.50 -1.96
N ARG A 15 -4.68 3.55 -1.85
CA ARG A 15 -5.83 3.48 -2.75
C ARG A 15 -6.68 4.74 -2.65
N ASP A 16 -7.03 5.18 -1.45
CA ASP A 16 -7.87 6.36 -1.24
C ASP A 16 -7.24 7.63 -1.84
N ARG A 17 -5.92 7.82 -1.71
CA ARG A 17 -5.18 8.94 -2.33
C ARG A 17 -5.10 8.90 -3.86
N THR A 18 -5.33 7.73 -4.46
CA THR A 18 -5.46 7.59 -5.91
C THR A 18 -6.89 7.87 -6.40
N GLY A 19 -7.88 7.89 -5.50
CA GLY A 19 -9.29 8.02 -5.85
C GLY A 19 -9.86 6.81 -6.61
N LEU A 20 -9.16 5.67 -6.59
CA LEU A 20 -9.55 4.48 -7.32
C LEU A 20 -10.42 3.56 -6.45
N THR A 21 -11.38 2.89 -7.10
CA THR A 21 -12.06 1.73 -6.50
C THR A 21 -11.05 0.60 -6.29
N GLN A 22 -11.36 -0.35 -5.41
CA GLN A 22 -10.50 -1.52 -5.19
C GLN A 22 -10.22 -2.29 -6.50
N GLU A 23 -11.20 -2.38 -7.41
CA GLU A 23 -11.04 -3.04 -8.71
C GLU A 23 -10.06 -2.30 -9.62
N LYS A 24 -10.22 -0.97 -9.75
CA LYS A 24 -9.30 -0.14 -10.56
C LYS A 24 -7.90 -0.10 -9.96
N PHE A 25 -7.81 -0.08 -8.64
CA PHE A 25 -6.53 -0.14 -7.93
C PHE A 25 -5.84 -1.51 -8.10
N ALA A 26 -6.61 -2.60 -8.05
CA ALA A 26 -6.11 -3.94 -8.34
C ALA A 26 -5.55 -4.03 -9.77
N ALA A 27 -6.31 -3.53 -10.76
CA ALA A 27 -5.86 -3.46 -12.15
C ALA A 27 -4.57 -2.63 -12.29
N ARG A 28 -4.47 -1.48 -11.60
CA ARG A 28 -3.28 -0.63 -11.60
C ARG A 28 -2.03 -1.33 -11.06
N LEU A 29 -2.20 -2.18 -10.05
CA LEU A 29 -1.13 -3.00 -9.46
C LEU A 29 -0.94 -4.35 -10.16
N GLY A 30 -1.76 -4.69 -11.15
CA GLY A 30 -1.72 -5.97 -11.86
C GLY A 30 -2.02 -7.16 -10.94
N VAL A 31 -2.98 -6.99 -10.02
CA VAL A 31 -3.53 -8.06 -9.18
C VAL A 31 -5.06 -8.07 -9.30
N THR A 32 -5.71 -9.06 -8.69
CA THR A 32 -7.17 -9.18 -8.69
C THR A 32 -7.81 -8.40 -7.55
N PHE A 33 -9.09 -8.06 -7.68
CA PHE A 33 -9.86 -7.40 -6.62
C PHE A 33 -9.82 -8.16 -5.27
N PRO A 34 -10.03 -9.49 -5.20
CA PRO A 34 -9.95 -10.23 -3.95
C PRO A 34 -8.60 -10.09 -3.24
N THR A 35 -7.51 -9.98 -4.01
CA THR A 35 -6.16 -9.75 -3.47
C THR A 35 -6.05 -8.41 -2.75
N ILE A 36 -6.54 -7.31 -3.35
CA ILE A 36 -6.60 -6.01 -2.67
C ILE A 36 -7.48 -6.08 -1.43
N ASN A 37 -8.67 -6.68 -1.54
CA ASN A 37 -9.58 -6.83 -0.41
C ASN A 37 -8.94 -7.60 0.75
N HIS A 38 -8.17 -8.66 0.47
CA HIS A 38 -7.45 -9.40 1.50
C HIS A 38 -6.31 -8.59 2.14
N TRP A 39 -5.58 -7.78 1.36
CA TRP A 39 -4.54 -6.91 1.90
C TRP A 39 -5.13 -5.83 2.81
N GLU A 40 -6.16 -5.12 2.36
CA GLU A 40 -6.79 -4.04 3.13
C GLU A 40 -7.48 -4.54 4.41
N ASN A 41 -7.83 -5.83 4.47
CA ASN A 41 -8.42 -6.46 5.66
C ASN A 41 -7.41 -7.30 6.46
N GLY A 42 -6.12 -7.26 6.13
CA GLY A 42 -5.07 -8.00 6.86
C GLY A 42 -5.17 -9.53 6.76
N ARG A 43 -5.94 -10.06 5.81
CA ARG A 43 -6.11 -11.50 5.58
C ARG A 43 -4.95 -12.10 4.78
N ALA A 44 -4.19 -11.27 4.06
CA ALA A 44 -2.98 -11.66 3.35
C ALA A 44 -2.00 -10.48 3.29
N ARG A 45 -0.72 -10.77 3.05
CA ARG A 45 0.30 -9.74 2.78
C ARG A 45 0.62 -9.67 1.28
N PRO A 46 1.01 -8.48 0.75
CA PRO A 46 1.54 -8.39 -0.60
C PRO A 46 2.80 -9.26 -0.77
N SER A 47 2.94 -9.87 -1.94
CA SER A 47 4.19 -10.53 -2.33
C SER A 47 5.31 -9.50 -2.53
N PRO A 48 6.59 -9.89 -2.60
CA PRO A 48 7.69 -8.96 -2.87
C PRO A 48 7.46 -8.12 -4.15
N LEU A 49 7.02 -8.75 -5.24
CA LEU A 49 6.71 -8.04 -6.49
C LEU A 49 5.55 -7.05 -6.34
N ALA A 50 4.51 -7.42 -5.57
CA ALA A 50 3.41 -6.50 -5.28
C ALA A 50 3.88 -5.33 -4.41
N MET A 51 4.77 -5.58 -3.46
CA MET A 51 5.37 -4.57 -2.60
C MET A 51 6.21 -3.57 -3.41
N GLU A 52 6.99 -4.03 -4.37
CA GLU A 52 7.73 -3.17 -5.30
C GLU A 52 6.80 -2.24 -6.09
N LYS A 53 5.67 -2.76 -6.58
CA LYS A 53 4.66 -1.94 -7.27
C LYS A 53 4.00 -0.90 -6.36
N ILE A 54 3.72 -1.27 -5.11
CA ILE A 54 3.20 -0.35 -4.09
C ILE A 54 4.21 0.78 -3.83
N GLN A 55 5.48 0.43 -3.61
CA GLN A 55 6.55 1.41 -3.39
C GLN A 55 6.77 2.31 -4.62
N ALA A 56 6.75 1.76 -5.82
CA ALA A 56 6.86 2.52 -7.06
C ALA A 56 5.71 3.53 -7.22
N LEU A 57 4.47 3.11 -6.91
CA LEU A 57 3.32 3.99 -6.94
C LEU A 57 3.45 5.12 -5.91
N LEU A 58 3.84 4.81 -4.67
CA LEU A 58 4.11 5.81 -3.63
C LEU A 58 5.16 6.84 -4.07
N ARG A 59 6.28 6.38 -4.64
CA ARG A 59 7.33 7.27 -5.16
C ARG A 59 6.80 8.18 -6.28
N SER A 60 5.95 7.66 -7.16
CA SER A 60 5.37 8.44 -8.26
C SER A 60 4.41 9.54 -7.80
N MET A 61 3.91 9.48 -6.57
CA MET A 61 3.01 10.47 -5.98
C MET A 61 3.74 11.65 -5.32
N GLY A 62 5.08 11.63 -5.25
CA GLY A 62 5.89 12.67 -4.61
C GLY A 62 5.55 12.84 -3.12
N GLU A 63 5.36 14.10 -2.69
CA GLU A 63 5.00 14.46 -1.31
C GLU A 63 3.74 13.75 -0.80
N ARG A 64 2.79 13.42 -1.68
CA ARG A 64 1.56 12.72 -1.28
C ARG A 64 1.76 11.24 -0.96
N GLY A 65 2.95 10.68 -1.17
CA GLY A 65 3.27 9.28 -0.86
C GLY A 65 4.47 9.10 0.07
N SER A 66 5.13 10.18 0.46
CA SER A 66 6.39 10.13 1.23
C SER A 66 6.19 9.61 2.66
N ASP A 67 5.11 10.01 3.33
CA ASP A 67 4.71 9.55 4.66
C ASP A 67 4.40 8.05 4.68
N LEU A 68 3.60 7.57 3.73
CA LEU A 68 3.26 6.14 3.61
C LEU A 68 4.48 5.28 3.25
N LEU A 69 5.37 5.79 2.38
CA LEU A 69 6.62 5.10 2.05
C LEU A 69 7.53 4.99 3.28
N THR A 70 7.58 6.05 4.09
CA THR A 70 8.38 6.11 5.31
C THR A 70 7.90 5.10 6.35
N GLU A 71 6.59 5.01 6.57
CA GLU A 71 5.99 3.99 7.44
C GLU A 71 6.21 2.57 6.91
N LEU A 72 6.08 2.37 5.61
CA LEU A 72 6.28 1.07 4.96
C LEU A 72 7.71 0.55 5.13
N LEU A 73 8.70 1.45 5.13
CA LEU A 73 10.12 1.14 5.31
C LEU A 73 10.55 1.07 6.78
N GLY A 74 9.64 1.32 7.74
CA GLY A 74 9.90 1.19 9.17
C GLY A 74 10.60 2.38 9.83
N ASN A 75 10.69 3.53 9.16
CA ASN A 75 11.32 4.74 9.70
C ASN A 75 10.25 5.74 10.13
N ASN A 76 9.48 5.47 11.18
CA ASN A 76 8.62 6.53 11.74
C ASN A 76 9.55 7.66 12.25
N PRO A 77 9.58 8.86 11.66
CA PRO A 77 10.30 9.96 12.29
C PRO A 77 9.51 10.29 13.55
N VAL A 78 10.21 10.20 14.68
CA VAL A 78 9.71 10.57 16.01
C VAL A 78 9.27 12.02 16.03
#